data_AF-A0AAE5A881-F1
#
_entry.id   AF-A0AAE5A881-F1
#
_cell.length_a   1.000
_cell.length_b   1.000
_cell.length_c   1.000
_cell.angle_alpha   90.00
_cell.angle_beta   90.00
_cell.angle_gamma   90.00
#
_symmetry.space_group_name_H-M   'P 1'
#
loop_
_entity.id
_entity.type
_entity.pdbx_description
1 polymer ?
#
loop_
_entity_poly.entity_id
_entity_poly.type
_entity_poly.pdbx_seq_one_letter_code
_entity_poly.pdbx_strand_id
1 'polypeptide(L)'
;MLLPMSPTDSLFLLGESREHPMHVGGLAVFTPPDGADAADMRAMFDTATTSTEVAPLFRKRARRSMTTLGQWGWVTDTELDLNHHVHRHALPRPGGMPELLALSSRLHA
;
A
#
# COMPACT_ATOMS: atom_id res chain seq x y z
N MET A 1 -17.69 -10.72 -8.17
CA MET A 1 -18.09 -11.89 -7.35
C MET A 1 -17.49 -11.72 -5.96
N LEU A 2 -18.21 -12.10 -4.89
CA LEU A 2 -17.64 -12.10 -3.53
C LEU A 2 -16.82 -13.38 -3.34
N LEU A 3 -15.54 -13.21 -3.02
CA LEU A 3 -14.60 -14.29 -2.75
C LEU A 3 -14.52 -14.51 -1.22
N PRO A 4 -14.38 -15.75 -0.75
CA PRO A 4 -14.27 -16.04 0.67
C PRO A 4 -13.01 -15.39 1.25
N MET A 5 -13.15 -14.78 2.43
CA MET A 5 -12.04 -14.30 3.24
C MET A 5 -11.70 -15.37 4.29
N SER A 6 -10.42 -15.58 4.57
CA SER A 6 -10.05 -16.53 5.60
C SER A 6 -10.47 -16.00 6.99
N PRO A 7 -10.71 -16.89 7.98
CA PRO A 7 -11.01 -16.45 9.34
C PRO A 7 -9.89 -15.58 9.92
N THR A 8 -8.63 -15.92 9.64
CA THR A 8 -7.46 -15.15 10.09
C THR A 8 -7.47 -13.74 9.53
N ASP A 9 -7.68 -13.56 8.23
CA ASP A 9 -7.75 -12.21 7.62
C ASP A 9 -8.92 -11.39 8.21
N SER A 10 -10.05 -12.06 8.45
CA SER A 10 -11.23 -11.41 9.04
C SER A 10 -10.95 -10.89 10.46
N LEU A 11 -10.12 -11.59 11.24
CA LEU A 11 -9.74 -11.17 12.58
C LEU A 11 -8.94 -9.85 12.57
N PHE A 12 -8.08 -9.61 11.57
CA PHE A 12 -7.39 -8.32 11.43
C PHE A 12 -8.39 -7.17 11.26
N LEU A 13 -9.40 -7.34 10.39
CA LEU A 13 -10.43 -6.32 10.18
C LEU A 13 -11.39 -6.15 11.37
N LEU A 14 -11.61 -7.20 12.17
CA LEU A 14 -12.44 -7.14 13.37
C LEU A 14 -11.71 -6.51 14.56
N GLY A 15 -10.40 -6.73 14.68
CA GLY A 15 -9.56 -6.17 15.73
C GLY A 15 -9.09 -4.74 15.47
N GLU A 16 -9.22 -4.26 14.23
CA GLU A 16 -8.79 -2.92 13.85
C GLU A 16 -9.61 -1.83 14.53
N SER A 17 -8.92 -0.80 15.01
CA SER A 17 -9.52 0.40 15.56
C SER A 17 -8.69 1.63 15.17
N ARG A 18 -9.24 2.82 15.40
CA ARG A 18 -8.51 4.07 15.14
C ARG A 18 -7.17 4.15 15.91
N GLU A 19 -7.13 3.61 17.12
CA GLU A 19 -5.93 3.62 17.97
C GLU A 19 -5.04 2.38 17.77
N HIS A 20 -5.52 1.37 17.04
CA HIS A 20 -4.79 0.14 16.75
C HIS A 20 -5.03 -0.26 15.28
N PRO A 21 -4.35 0.41 14.32
CA PRO A 21 -4.34 0.00 12.93
C PRO A 21 -3.75 -1.41 12.80
N MET A 22 -4.34 -2.25 11.96
CA MET A 22 -3.93 -3.66 11.80
C MET A 22 -3.13 -3.90 10.51
N HIS A 23 -2.57 -2.85 9.93
CA HIS A 23 -1.73 -2.92 8.74
C HIS A 23 -0.25 -3.12 9.09
N VAL A 24 0.52 -3.69 8.17
CA VAL A 24 1.97 -3.83 8.28
C VAL A 24 2.68 -2.92 7.28
N GLY A 25 3.86 -2.43 7.64
CA GLY A 25 4.72 -1.62 6.77
C GLY A 25 6.07 -2.29 6.53
N GLY A 26 6.67 -2.00 5.39
CA GLY A 26 8.05 -2.39 5.07
C GLY A 26 8.83 -1.18 4.56
N LEU A 27 10.04 -0.97 5.10
CA LEU A 27 10.95 0.07 4.64
C LEU A 27 12.13 -0.57 3.91
N ALA A 28 12.26 -0.26 2.62
CA ALA A 28 13.39 -0.70 1.80
C ALA A 28 14.18 0.52 1.32
N VAL A 29 15.50 0.47 1.50
CA VAL A 29 16.43 1.52 1.05
C VAL A 29 17.22 0.97 -0.12
N PHE A 30 17.25 1.74 -1.21
CA PHE A 30 17.92 1.37 -2.45
C PHE A 30 19.04 2.36 -2.75
N THR A 31 20.10 1.87 -3.36
CA THR A 31 21.17 2.68 -3.95
C THR A 31 21.06 2.57 -5.47
N PRO A 32 21.19 3.66 -6.24
CA PRO A 32 21.28 3.57 -7.70
C PRO A 32 22.40 2.62 -8.13
N PRO A 33 22.20 1.84 -9.21
CA PRO A 33 23.27 1.01 -9.76
C PRO A 33 24.43 1.88 -10.30
N ASP A 34 25.59 1.27 -10.49
CA ASP A 34 26.76 1.97 -11.03
C ASP A 34 26.43 2.63 -12.38
N GLY A 35 26.74 3.92 -12.49
CA GLY A 35 26.46 4.71 -13.69
C GLY A 35 25.04 5.30 -13.79
N ALA A 36 24.18 5.06 -12.80
CA ALA A 36 22.87 5.69 -12.66
C ALA A 36 22.82 6.62 -11.45
N ASP A 37 21.84 7.52 -11.43
CA ASP A 37 21.58 8.41 -10.30
C ASP A 37 20.14 8.29 -9.75
N ALA A 38 19.81 9.15 -8.79
CA ALA A 38 18.48 9.16 -8.20
C ALA A 38 17.38 9.61 -9.18
N ALA A 39 17.70 10.41 -10.19
CA ALA A 39 16.76 10.82 -11.22
C ALA A 39 16.42 9.66 -12.16
N ASP A 40 17.39 8.81 -12.49
CA ASP A 40 17.15 7.58 -13.27
C ASP A 40 16.20 6.62 -12.54
N MET A 41 16.45 6.39 -11.25
CA MET A 41 15.57 5.58 -10.40
C MET A 41 14.15 6.15 -10.32
N ARG A 42 14.03 7.48 -10.27
CA ARG A 42 12.75 8.18 -10.29
C ARG A 42 12.03 7.99 -11.63
N ALA A 43 12.72 8.14 -12.76
CA ALA A 43 12.14 7.97 -14.09
C ALA A 43 11.64 6.54 -14.32
N MET A 44 12.37 5.55 -13.83
CA MET A 44 11.95 4.14 -13.85
C MET A 44 10.66 3.94 -13.05
N PHE A 45 10.58 4.47 -11.83
CA PHE A 45 9.38 4.37 -11.00
C PHE A 45 8.18 5.10 -11.62
N ASP A 46 8.39 6.31 -12.13
CA ASP A 46 7.35 7.09 -12.81
C ASP A 46 6.82 6.32 -14.03
N THR A 47 7.69 5.65 -14.79
CA THR A 47 7.27 4.78 -15.91
C THR A 47 6.46 3.58 -15.43
N ALA A 48 6.92 2.87 -14.39
CA ALA A 48 6.24 1.69 -13.87
C ALA A 48 4.81 2.00 -13.36
N THR A 49 4.61 3.19 -12.80
CA THR A 49 3.30 3.63 -12.27
C THR A 49 2.30 4.07 -13.34
N THR A 50 2.71 4.14 -14.63
CA THR A 50 1.78 4.37 -15.75
C THR A 50 1.04 3.11 -16.21
N SER A 51 1.51 1.92 -15.80
CA SER A 51 0.88 0.65 -16.15
C SER A 51 -0.48 0.50 -15.48
N THR A 52 -1.47 -0.03 -16.20
CA THR A 52 -2.78 -0.41 -15.63
C THR A 52 -2.83 -1.86 -15.15
N GLU A 53 -1.74 -2.60 -15.36
CA GLU A 53 -1.63 -3.99 -14.94
C GLU A 53 -1.28 -4.09 -13.47
N VAL A 54 -2.22 -4.60 -12.69
CA VAL A 54 -2.06 -4.77 -11.25
C VAL A 54 -2.37 -6.22 -10.89
N ALA A 55 -1.46 -6.84 -10.15
CA ALA A 55 -1.60 -8.24 -9.77
C ALA A 55 -2.94 -8.48 -9.03
N PRO A 56 -3.61 -9.63 -9.23
CA PRO A 56 -4.92 -9.89 -8.64
C PRO A 56 -4.99 -9.73 -7.12
N LEU A 57 -3.87 -9.93 -6.42
CA LEU A 57 -3.77 -9.74 -4.98
C LEU A 57 -4.06 -8.29 -4.56
N PHE A 58 -3.48 -7.31 -5.27
CA PHE A 58 -3.65 -5.89 -4.98
C PHE A 58 -4.99 -5.33 -5.46
N ARG A 59 -5.76 -6.12 -6.21
CA ARG A 59 -7.14 -5.80 -6.58
C ARG A 59 -8.18 -6.31 -5.58
N LYS A 60 -7.77 -6.98 -4.50
CA LYS A 60 -8.72 -7.44 -3.48
C LYS A 60 -9.11 -6.28 -2.56
N ARG A 61 -10.40 -5.98 -2.52
CA ARG A 61 -10.98 -5.00 -1.58
C ARG A 61 -11.94 -5.69 -0.62
N ALA A 62 -11.77 -5.43 0.67
CA ALA A 62 -12.65 -5.97 1.69
C ALA A 62 -14.05 -5.34 1.57
N ARG A 63 -15.08 -6.18 1.64
CA ARG A 63 -16.49 -5.74 1.58
C ARG A 63 -17.31 -6.56 2.57
N ARG A 64 -18.21 -5.88 3.29
CA ARG A 64 -19.30 -6.46 4.05
C ARG A 64 -20.62 -5.82 3.64
N SER A 65 -21.71 -6.58 3.60
CA SER A 65 -23.04 -6.06 3.28
C SER A 65 -24.13 -6.95 3.87
N MET A 66 -25.40 -6.53 3.77
CA MET A 66 -26.53 -7.36 4.19
C MET A 66 -26.56 -8.70 3.46
N THR A 67 -26.16 -8.72 2.18
CA THR A 67 -26.04 -9.95 1.37
C THR A 67 -24.94 -10.89 1.85
N THR A 68 -24.01 -10.43 2.69
CA THR A 68 -22.97 -11.28 3.31
C THR A 68 -23.32 -11.68 4.74
N LEU A 69 -24.54 -11.37 5.20
CA LEU A 69 -24.97 -11.55 6.60
C LEU A 69 -23.96 -10.93 7.59
N GLY A 70 -23.37 -9.78 7.21
CA GLY A 70 -22.38 -9.08 8.02
C GLY A 70 -20.97 -9.66 7.99
N GLN A 71 -20.74 -10.78 7.29
CA GLN A 71 -19.40 -11.37 7.14
C GLN A 71 -18.53 -10.56 6.18
N TRP A 72 -17.24 -10.51 6.45
CA TRP A 72 -16.26 -9.95 5.52
C TRP A 72 -16.00 -10.91 4.36
N GLY A 73 -15.85 -10.35 3.16
CA GLY A 73 -15.39 -11.08 1.99
C GLY A 73 -14.53 -10.17 1.11
N TRP A 74 -13.86 -10.78 0.14
CA TRP A 74 -13.09 -10.04 -0.85
C TRP A 74 -13.94 -9.77 -2.09
N VAL A 75 -13.82 -8.60 -2.68
CA VAL A 75 -14.25 -8.34 -4.05
C VAL A 75 -13.05 -7.93 -4.88
N THR A 76 -13.08 -8.25 -6.17
CA THR A 76 -12.11 -7.72 -7.12
C THR A 76 -12.50 -6.30 -7.49
N ASP A 77 -11.59 -5.36 -7.29
CA ASP A 77 -11.72 -3.99 -7.77
C ASP A 77 -11.33 -3.92 -9.24
N THR A 78 -12.24 -3.38 -10.06
CA THR A 78 -12.04 -3.25 -11.51
C THR A 78 -11.65 -1.82 -11.91
N GLU A 79 -11.79 -0.85 -11.01
CA GLU A 79 -11.56 0.58 -11.25
C GLU A 79 -10.51 1.11 -10.28
N LEU A 80 -9.39 0.40 -10.17
CA LEU A 80 -8.29 0.76 -9.26
C LEU A 80 -7.57 2.03 -9.76
N ASP A 81 -7.63 3.10 -8.96
CA ASP A 81 -6.84 4.32 -9.20
C ASP A 81 -5.46 4.18 -8.54
N LEU A 82 -4.42 4.00 -9.36
CA LEU A 82 -3.05 3.90 -8.85
C LEU A 82 -2.57 5.17 -8.15
N ASN A 83 -3.06 6.35 -8.51
CA ASN A 83 -2.66 7.60 -7.86
C ASN A 83 -3.19 7.70 -6.42
N HIS A 84 -4.25 6.95 -6.10
CA HIS A 84 -4.75 6.80 -4.74
C HIS A 84 -3.87 5.89 -3.89
N HIS A 85 -3.18 4.91 -4.50
CA HIS A 85 -2.40 3.90 -3.77
C HIS A 85 -0.89 4.18 -3.77
N VAL A 86 -0.39 4.94 -4.75
CA VAL A 86 1.02 5.24 -4.91
C VAL A 86 1.26 6.72 -4.68
N HIS A 87 1.94 7.04 -3.58
CA HIS A 87 2.27 8.40 -3.21
C HIS A 87 3.76 8.68 -3.33
N ARG A 88 4.07 9.93 -3.70
CA ARG A 88 5.45 10.43 -3.75
C ARG A 88 5.66 11.40 -2.60
N HIS A 89 6.71 11.15 -1.83
CA HIS A 89 7.14 12.02 -0.76
C HIS A 89 8.61 12.39 -0.97
N ALA A 90 8.96 13.62 -0.62
CA ALA A 90 10.34 14.07 -0.51
C ALA A 90 10.69 14.24 0.96
N LEU A 91 11.91 13.88 1.35
CA LEU A 91 12.38 14.14 2.69
C LEU A 91 12.70 15.62 2.86
N PRO A 92 12.39 16.22 4.03
CA PRO A 92 12.90 17.55 4.35
C PRO A 92 14.44 17.53 4.39
N ARG A 93 15.07 18.66 4.08
CA ARG A 93 16.54 18.79 4.27
C ARG A 93 16.89 18.53 5.74
N PRO A 94 17.97 17.78 6.04
CA PRO A 94 19.01 17.31 5.13
C PRO A 94 18.71 16.01 4.36
N GLY A 95 17.63 15.30 4.67
CA GLY A 95 17.19 14.11 3.93
C GLY A 95 17.91 12.82 4.33
N GLY A 96 18.31 12.70 5.60
CA GLY A 96 18.98 11.53 6.13
C GLY A 96 18.01 10.49 6.73
N MET A 97 18.60 9.52 7.42
CA MET A 97 17.85 8.47 8.12
C MET A 97 16.86 9.00 9.17
N PRO A 98 17.18 10.04 9.98
CA PRO A 98 16.21 10.58 10.94
C PRO A 98 14.94 11.11 10.25
N GLU A 99 15.08 11.83 9.15
CA GLU A 99 13.95 12.36 8.38
C GLU A 99 13.15 11.23 7.73
N LEU A 100 13.82 10.19 7.22
CA LEU A 100 13.19 9.01 6.65
C LEU A 100 12.35 8.24 7.67
N LEU A 101 12.91 7.94 8.85
CA LEU A 101 12.20 7.22 9.91
C LEU A 101 11.05 8.04 10.47
N ALA A 102 11.21 9.37 10.59
CA ALA A 102 10.13 10.25 10.99
C ALA A 102 8.98 10.27 9.97
N LEU A 103 9.28 10.29 8.67
CA LEU A 103 8.25 10.16 7.63
C LEU A 103 7.58 8.79 7.68
N SER A 104 8.37 7.71 7.78
CA SER A 104 7.85 6.34 7.86
C SER A 104 6.92 6.15 9.05
N SER A 105 7.28 6.72 10.21
CA SER A 105 6.44 6.67 11.40
C SER A 105 5.11 7.40 11.19
N ARG A 106 5.09 8.56 10.52
CA ARG A 106 3.85 9.27 10.22
C ARG A 106 2.96 8.54 9.20
N LEU A 107 3.57 7.84 8.24
CA LEU A 107 2.83 7.09 7.22
C LEU A 107 2.28 5.76 7.74
N HIS A 108 2.86 5.21 8.80
CA HIS A 108 2.42 3.97 9.44
C HIS A 108 1.44 4.18 10.60
N ALA A 109 1.36 5.41 11.12
CA ALA A 109 0.48 5.77 12.23
C ALA A 109 -0.99 5.92 11.81
#